data_AF-A0A9P6XUB5-F1
#
_entry.id   AF-A0A9P6XUB5-F1
#
_cell.length_a   1.000
_cell.length_b   1.000
_cell.length_c   1.000
_cell.angle_alpha   90.00
_cell.angle_beta   90.00
_cell.angle_gamma   90.00
#
_symmetry.space_group_name_H-M   'P 1'
#
loop_
_entity.id
_entity.type
_entity.pdbx_description
1 polymer ?
#
loop_
_entity_poly.entity_id
_entity_poly.type
_entity_poly.pdbx_seq_one_letter_code
_entity_poly.pdbx_strand_id
1 'polypeptide(L)'
;MAMAVKANKHNPPDGGDLGGHIASFASLATMIGCGQNHFWHAEDENHVGDLVYFQGHTSPGMYGRAYLEGRLTEDQLNHFRQEVDGKGLSSYPHPKLMPDFWQPAS
;
A
#
# COMPACT_ATOMS: atom_id res chain seq x y z
N MET A 1 -4.09 7.36 -6.47
CA MET A 1 -5.28 7.39 -7.34
C MET A 1 -5.05 6.72 -8.69
N ALA A 2 -4.01 7.08 -9.45
CA ALA A 2 -3.73 6.48 -10.77
C ALA A 2 -3.63 4.95 -10.75
N MET A 3 -3.01 4.37 -9.71
CA MET A 3 -2.88 2.92 -9.52
C MET A 3 -4.23 2.16 -9.54
N ALA A 4 -5.19 2.57 -8.72
CA ALA A 4 -6.51 1.92 -8.67
C ALA A 4 -7.28 2.09 -9.99
N VAL A 5 -7.14 3.24 -10.66
CA VAL A 5 -7.77 3.45 -11.97
C VAL A 5 -7.13 2.56 -13.04
N LYS A 6 -5.79 2.43 -13.07
CA LYS A 6 -5.09 1.52 -13.98
C LYS A 6 -5.55 0.08 -13.78
N ALA A 7 -5.59 -0.40 -12.53
CA ALA A 7 -6.03 -1.75 -12.19
C ALA A 7 -7.45 -2.09 -12.69
N ASN A 8 -8.35 -1.11 -12.82
CA ASN A 8 -9.71 -1.31 -13.34
C ASN A 8 -9.85 -1.00 -14.85
N LYS A 9 -8.81 -0.44 -15.49
CA LYS A 9 -8.78 -0.21 -16.95
C LYS A 9 -8.12 -1.35 -17.72
N HIS A 10 -7.30 -2.15 -17.04
CA HIS A 10 -6.61 -3.28 -17.63
C HIS A 10 -7.47 -4.55 -17.52
N ASN A 11 -7.49 -5.33 -18.61
CA ASN A 11 -8.09 -6.68 -18.66
C ASN A 11 -6.98 -7.72 -18.89
N PRO A 12 -6.12 -7.98 -17.89
CA PRO A 12 -5.09 -9.00 -18.01
C PRO A 12 -5.71 -10.42 -18.01
N PRO A 13 -4.94 -11.44 -18.41
CA PRO A 13 -5.38 -12.84 -18.43
C PRO A 13 -5.93 -13.33 -17.08
N ASP A 14 -5.45 -12.72 -15.99
CA ASP A 14 -5.74 -13.10 -14.61
C ASP A 14 -6.97 -12.35 -14.05
N GLY A 15 -7.64 -11.54 -14.88
CA GLY A 15 -8.88 -10.83 -14.57
C GLY A 15 -8.75 -9.30 -14.53
N GLY A 16 -9.79 -8.61 -15.01
CA GLY A 16 -9.99 -7.15 -14.86
C GLY A 16 -10.91 -6.81 -13.68
N ASP A 17 -11.26 -5.54 -13.52
CA ASP A 17 -12.17 -5.05 -12.45
C ASP A 17 -11.72 -5.40 -11.02
N LEU A 18 -10.44 -5.22 -10.76
CA LEU A 18 -9.79 -5.61 -9.51
C LEU A 18 -10.26 -4.78 -8.29
N GLY A 19 -10.99 -3.68 -8.52
CA GLY A 19 -11.51 -2.79 -7.48
C GLY A 19 -10.44 -1.88 -6.88
N GLY A 20 -10.67 -1.41 -5.64
CA GLY A 20 -9.78 -0.50 -4.92
C GLY A 20 -10.47 0.81 -4.52
N HIS A 21 -10.27 1.24 -3.27
CA HIS A 21 -10.97 2.38 -2.71
C HIS A 21 -10.13 3.65 -2.82
N ILE A 22 -10.62 4.61 -3.61
CA ILE A 22 -9.98 5.92 -3.75
C ILE A 22 -10.45 6.87 -2.64
N ALA A 23 -11.75 6.85 -2.33
CA ALA A 23 -12.36 7.79 -1.39
C ALA A 23 -11.85 7.64 0.05
N SER A 24 -11.66 6.40 0.53
CA SER A 24 -11.22 6.14 1.91
C SER A 24 -9.84 6.72 2.21
N PHE A 25 -8.87 6.55 1.30
CA PHE A 25 -7.57 7.19 1.47
C PHE A 25 -7.67 8.71 1.36
N ALA A 26 -8.42 9.23 0.38
CA ALA A 26 -8.55 10.67 0.20
C ALA A 26 -9.09 11.38 1.46
N SER A 27 -10.03 10.77 2.19
CA SER A 27 -10.54 11.32 3.46
C SER A 27 -9.52 11.29 4.61
N LEU A 28 -8.53 10.39 4.56
CA LEU A 28 -7.54 10.20 5.63
C LEU A 28 -6.14 10.70 5.28
N ALA A 29 -5.92 11.15 4.04
CA ALA A 29 -4.59 11.48 3.51
C ALA A 29 -3.86 12.52 4.36
N THR A 30 -4.55 13.57 4.80
CA THR A 30 -3.96 14.61 5.66
C THR A 30 -3.55 14.07 7.03
N MET A 31 -4.39 13.25 7.65
CA MET A 31 -4.09 12.64 8.95
C MET A 31 -2.89 11.69 8.84
N ILE A 32 -2.89 10.81 7.83
CA ILE A 32 -1.80 9.86 7.60
C ILE A 32 -0.50 10.60 7.28
N GLY A 33 -0.54 11.62 6.42
CA GLY A 33 0.64 12.43 6.09
C GLY A 33 1.20 13.19 7.30
N CYS A 34 0.34 13.71 8.17
CA CYS A 34 0.76 14.34 9.41
C CYS A 34 1.47 13.32 10.33
N GLY A 35 0.89 12.13 10.49
CA GLY A 35 1.50 11.02 11.22
C GLY A 35 2.90 10.69 10.70
N GLN A 36 3.03 10.46 9.38
CA GLN A 36 4.30 10.09 8.74
C GLN A 36 5.38 11.17 8.85
N ASN A 37 5.01 12.45 8.79
CA ASN A 37 6.01 13.53 8.74
C ASN A 37 6.42 14.03 10.13
N HIS A 38 5.62 13.79 11.17
CA HIS A 38 5.80 14.48 12.46
C HIS A 38 5.68 13.59 13.69
N PHE A 39 5.09 12.40 13.61
CA PHE A 39 4.76 11.61 14.80
C PHE A 39 5.27 10.18 14.76
N TRP A 40 5.14 9.50 13.64
CA TRP A 40 5.41 8.07 13.55
C TRP A 40 6.90 7.80 13.34
N HIS A 41 7.46 6.97 14.21
CA HIS A 41 8.85 6.55 14.15
C HIS A 41 8.95 5.17 13.49
N ALA A 42 9.87 5.05 12.54
CA ALA A 42 10.28 3.74 12.04
C ALA A 42 11.14 3.02 13.10
N GLU A 43 11.41 1.74 12.87
CA GLU A 43 12.39 0.98 13.65
C GLU A 43 13.81 1.56 13.44
N ASP A 44 14.56 1.71 14.52
CA ASP A 44 15.98 2.05 14.54
C ASP A 44 16.72 1.32 15.69
N GLU A 45 18.01 1.60 15.88
CA GLU A 45 18.84 0.94 16.90
C GLU A 45 18.35 1.15 18.34
N ASN A 46 17.56 2.20 18.61
CA ASN A 46 17.12 2.63 19.93
C ASN A 46 15.59 2.54 20.12
N HIS A 47 14.82 2.39 19.05
CA HIS A 47 13.36 2.36 19.06
C HIS A 47 12.81 1.27 18.14
N VAL A 48 11.93 0.41 18.64
CA VAL A 48 11.34 -0.72 17.89
C VAL A 48 10.31 -0.32 16.82
N GLY A 49 10.15 0.98 16.59
CA GLY A 49 9.14 1.57 15.72
C GLY A 49 7.75 1.64 16.35
N ASP A 50 6.91 2.54 15.82
CA ASP A 50 5.51 2.68 16.24
C ASP A 50 4.62 1.61 15.57
N LEU A 51 3.72 1.01 16.34
CA LEU A 51 2.73 0.07 15.82
C LEU A 51 1.52 0.82 15.22
N VAL A 52 1.55 1.05 13.91
CA VAL A 52 0.49 1.78 13.20
C VAL A 52 -0.45 0.81 12.48
N TYR A 53 -1.69 0.71 12.99
CA TYR A 53 -2.75 -0.11 12.40
C TYR A 53 -3.49 0.67 11.31
N PHE A 54 -3.04 0.53 10.07
CA PHE A 54 -3.68 1.19 8.93
C PHE A 54 -5.05 0.57 8.61
N GLN A 55 -6.05 1.42 8.33
CA GLN A 55 -7.31 0.97 7.75
C GLN A 55 -7.03 0.26 6.41
N GLY A 56 -7.45 -1.00 6.26
CA GLY A 56 -7.04 -1.80 5.09
C GLY A 56 -7.28 -1.14 3.73
N HIS A 57 -8.43 -0.47 3.56
CA HIS A 57 -8.80 0.19 2.31
C HIS A 57 -7.97 1.43 1.94
N THR A 58 -7.06 1.89 2.82
CA THR A 58 -6.12 2.98 2.52
C THR A 58 -4.82 2.50 1.87
N SER A 59 -4.62 1.19 1.70
CA SER A 59 -3.44 0.60 1.07
C SER A 59 -3.02 1.28 -0.24
N PRO A 60 -3.93 1.74 -1.15
CA PRO A 60 -3.51 2.42 -2.37
C PRO A 60 -2.74 3.73 -2.14
N GLY A 61 -3.03 4.42 -1.04
CA GLY A 61 -2.31 5.63 -0.67
C GLY A 61 -0.94 5.34 -0.07
N MET A 62 -0.85 4.29 0.75
CA MET A 62 0.41 3.84 1.34
C MET A 62 1.40 3.40 0.26
N TYR A 63 0.94 2.63 -0.74
CA TYR A 63 1.78 2.27 -1.89
C TYR A 63 2.18 3.48 -2.73
N GLY A 64 1.28 4.46 -2.89
CA GLY A 64 1.60 5.73 -3.55
C GLY A 64 2.73 6.48 -2.86
N ARG A 65 2.73 6.55 -1.53
CA ARG A 65 3.82 7.16 -0.76
C ARG A 65 5.11 6.35 -0.87
N ALA A 66 5.05 5.03 -0.71
CA ALA A 66 6.21 4.15 -0.80
C ALA A 66 6.89 4.20 -2.19
N TYR A 67 6.11 4.37 -3.26
CA TYR A 67 6.64 4.63 -4.61
C TYR A 67 7.43 5.96 -4.68
N LEU A 68 6.87 7.04 -4.12
CA LEU A 68 7.55 8.35 -4.08
C LEU A 68 8.81 8.33 -3.22
N GLU A 69 8.87 7.45 -2.23
CA GLU A 69 10.05 7.20 -1.40
C GLU A 69 11.07 6.24 -2.05
N GLY A 70 10.79 5.74 -3.25
CA GLY A 70 11.66 4.80 -3.97
C GLY A 70 11.68 3.38 -3.42
N ARG A 71 10.75 3.04 -2.52
CA ARG A 71 10.62 1.69 -1.93
C ARG A 71 9.84 0.71 -2.81
N LEU A 72 9.02 1.22 -3.73
CA LEU A 72 8.27 0.44 -4.71
C LEU A 72 8.56 0.96 -6.13
N THR A 73 8.49 0.06 -7.10
CA THR A 73 8.71 0.34 -8.52
C THR A 73 7.38 0.60 -9.24
N GLU A 74 7.41 1.29 -10.38
CA GLU A 74 6.21 1.48 -11.19
C GLU A 74 5.61 0.15 -11.66
N ASP A 75 6.46 -0.85 -11.94
CA ASP A 75 6.02 -2.20 -12.34
C ASP A 75 5.15 -2.85 -11.25
N GLN A 76 5.57 -2.76 -9.98
CA GLN A 76 4.77 -3.26 -8.86
C GLN A 76 3.41 -2.53 -8.74
N LEU A 77 3.38 -1.21 -8.97
CA LEU A 77 2.11 -0.45 -8.95
C LEU A 77 1.17 -0.87 -10.09
N ASN A 78 1.71 -1.19 -11.27
CA ASN A 78 0.91 -1.67 -12.38
C ASN A 78 0.31 -3.07 -12.12
N HIS A 79 0.93 -3.86 -11.24
CA HIS A 79 0.45 -5.17 -10.78
C HIS A 79 -0.31 -5.11 -9.44
N PHE A 80 -0.88 -3.96 -9.07
CA PHE A 80 -1.74 -3.87 -7.88
C PHE A 80 -2.90 -4.87 -7.97
N ARG A 81 -3.05 -5.71 -6.92
CA ARG A 81 -3.99 -6.84 -6.81
C ARG A 81 -3.72 -8.01 -7.77
N GLN A 82 -2.53 -8.10 -8.36
CA GLN A 82 -2.11 -9.19 -9.25
C GLN A 82 -0.81 -9.82 -8.72
N GLU A 83 -0.93 -10.73 -7.75
CA GLU A 83 0.20 -11.19 -6.93
C GLU A 83 0.77 -12.56 -7.32
N VAL A 84 0.08 -13.30 -8.20
CA VAL A 84 0.39 -14.71 -8.50
C VAL A 84 1.82 -14.89 -9.04
N ASP A 85 2.29 -13.95 -9.87
CA ASP A 85 3.63 -13.98 -10.47
C ASP A 85 4.70 -13.28 -9.61
N GLY A 86 4.39 -12.94 -8.35
CA GLY A 86 5.35 -12.42 -7.37
C GLY A 86 5.75 -10.95 -7.55
N LYS A 87 5.15 -10.24 -8.51
CA LYS A 87 5.44 -8.82 -8.79
C LYS A 87 4.37 -7.85 -8.29
N GLY A 88 3.28 -8.37 -7.74
CA GLY A 88 2.11 -7.58 -7.36
C GLY A 88 2.16 -6.95 -5.98
N LEU A 89 1.17 -6.11 -5.72
CA LEU A 89 0.92 -5.50 -4.42
C LEU A 89 -0.41 -6.01 -3.86
N SER A 90 -0.41 -6.40 -2.59
CA SER A 90 -1.60 -6.90 -1.91
C SER A 90 -2.74 -5.91 -1.87
N SER A 91 -3.97 -6.42 -1.93
CA SER A 91 -5.19 -5.60 -1.83
C SER A 91 -5.28 -4.82 -0.50
N TYR A 92 -4.81 -5.42 0.60
CA TYR A 92 -4.83 -4.89 1.97
C TYR A 92 -3.52 -5.26 2.72
N PRO A 93 -3.32 -4.79 3.97
CA PRO A 93 -2.18 -5.18 4.80
C PRO A 93 -2.15 -6.68 5.08
N HIS A 94 -1.40 -7.42 4.27
CA HIS A 94 -1.23 -8.87 4.38
C HIS A 94 0.25 -9.21 4.56
N PRO A 95 0.74 -9.30 5.81
CA PRO A 95 2.13 -9.63 6.12
C PRO A 95 2.58 -10.97 5.55
N LYS A 96 1.65 -11.92 5.37
CA LYS A 96 1.98 -13.21 4.75
C LYS A 96 2.30 -13.09 3.25
N LEU A 97 1.67 -12.14 2.56
CA LEU A 97 1.84 -11.92 1.12
C LEU A 97 2.95 -10.91 0.83
N MET A 98 3.13 -9.92 1.70
CA MET A 98 4.20 -8.92 1.61
C MET A 98 4.94 -8.78 2.95
N PRO A 99 5.80 -9.75 3.31
CA PRO A 99 6.44 -9.81 4.63
C PRO A 99 7.44 -8.68 4.89
N ASP A 100 8.04 -8.12 3.85
CA ASP A 100 9.01 -7.02 3.96
C ASP A 100 8.35 -5.64 3.87
N PHE A 101 7.02 -5.57 3.82
CA PHE A 101 6.26 -4.33 3.70
C PHE A 101 5.19 -4.18 4.78
N TRP A 102 4.34 -5.19 4.98
CA TRP A 102 3.26 -5.15 5.96
C TRP A 102 3.65 -5.90 7.23
N GLN A 103 3.38 -5.28 8.39
CA GLN A 103 3.63 -5.88 9.69
C GLN A 103 2.37 -6.59 10.24
N PRO A 104 2.53 -7.69 11.00
CA PRO A 104 1.41 -8.35 11.68
C PRO A 104 0.68 -7.38 12.60
N ALA A 105 -0.65 -7.44 12.55
CA ALA A 105 -1.46 -7.10 13.71
C ALA A 105 -1.05 -8.11 14.80
N SER A 106 -0.39 -7.64 15.85
CA SER A 106 0.08 -8.49 16.95
C SER A 106 -1.08 -9.20 17.63
#